data_AF-A0A2E6ZN26-F1
#
_entry.id   AF-A0A2E6ZN26-F1
#
_cell.length_a   1.000
_cell.length_b   1.000
_cell.length_c   1.000
_cell.angle_alpha   90.00
_cell.angle_beta   90.00
_cell.angle_gamma   90.00
#
_symmetry.space_group_name_H-M   'P 1'
#
loop_
_entity.id
_entity.type
_entity.pdbx_description
1 polymer ?
#
loop_
_entity_poly.entity_id
_entity_poly.type
_entity_poly.pdbx_seq_one_letter_code
_entity_poly.pdbx_strand_id
1 'polypeptide(L)' 'MCPKGLCYTRPKSAHRCPTITTVLPANKESLEHAANILLEGGVVCIPTDTVYGIAAIATYAESVRKVF' A
#
# COMPACT_ATOMS: atom_id res chain seq x y z
N MET A 1 -13.46 17.23 19.97
CA MET A 1 -12.01 17.22 19.65
C MET A 1 -11.74 16.07 18.70
N CYS A 2 -11.25 16.35 17.49
CA CYS A 2 -10.91 15.33 16.50
C CYS A 2 -9.53 14.74 16.87
N PRO A 3 -9.34 13.41 16.99
CA PRO A 3 -8.04 12.85 17.30
C PRO A 3 -7.06 13.20 16.16
N LYS A 4 -5.97 13.88 16.53
CA LYS A 4 -4.88 14.20 15.61
C LYS A 4 -4.22 12.89 15.18
N GLY A 5 -4.46 12.45 13.94
CA GLY A 5 -3.78 11.28 13.38
C GLY A 5 -4.53 10.52 12.29
N LEU A 6 -5.84 10.76 12.09
CA LEU A 6 -6.61 10.05 11.06
C LEU A 6 -7.20 11.02 10.03
N CYS A 7 -6.36 11.51 9.12
CA CYS A 7 -6.80 12.19 7.91
C CYS A 7 -6.78 11.20 6.74
N TYR A 8 -7.83 10.39 6.62
CA TYR A 8 -8.25 9.82 5.34
C TYR A 8 -9.69 10.25 5.16
N THR A 9 -9.94 11.21 4.28
CA THR A 9 -11.29 11.73 4.03
C THR A 9 -12.23 10.58 3.60
N ARG A 10 -13.25 10.33 4.43
CA ARG A 10 -14.38 9.40 4.28
C ARG A 10 -14.96 9.33 2.85
N PRO A 11 -15.31 8.13 2.33
CA PRO A 11 -16.41 7.97 1.39
C PRO A 11 -17.74 7.77 2.15
N LYS A 12 -18.75 8.59 1.83
CA LYS A 12 -20.14 8.48 2.33
C LYS A 12 -21.01 7.54 1.47
N SER A 13 -20.62 6.30 1.20
CA SER A 13 -21.54 5.33 0.55
C SER A 13 -21.11 3.89 0.76
N ALA A 14 -22.01 3.09 1.31
CA ALA A 14 -21.79 1.76 1.85
C ALA A 14 -22.21 0.63 0.87
N HIS A 15 -21.75 0.63 -0.39
CA HIS A 15 -22.08 -0.44 -1.36
C HIS A 15 -20.91 -1.07 -2.11
N ARG A 16 -19.68 -0.83 -1.69
CA ARG A 16 -18.51 -1.69 -1.97
C ARG A 16 -17.58 -1.47 -0.79
N CYS A 17 -17.31 -2.49 0.01
CA CYS A 17 -16.29 -2.39 1.06
C CYS A 17 -14.97 -2.11 0.34
N PRO A 18 -14.42 -0.88 0.36
CA PRO A 18 -13.09 -0.68 -0.18
C PRO A 18 -12.17 -1.26 0.88
N THR A 19 -11.47 -2.34 0.57
CA THR A 19 -10.38 -2.81 1.41
C THR A 19 -9.44 -1.62 1.59
N ILE A 20 -9.50 -0.97 2.76
CA ILE A 20 -8.77 0.26 3.00
C ILE A 20 -7.29 -0.09 3.06
N THR A 21 -6.50 0.47 2.15
CA THR A 21 -5.05 0.31 2.16
C THR A 21 -4.47 1.02 3.38
N THR A 22 -3.52 0.41 4.07
CA THR A 22 -2.84 0.99 5.22
C THR A 22 -1.68 1.87 4.77
N VAL A 23 -1.56 3.06 5.36
CA VAL A 23 -0.38 3.93 5.20
C VAL A 23 0.46 3.79 6.46
N LEU A 24 1.70 3.33 6.30
CA LEU A 24 2.63 3.11 7.41
C LEU A 24 3.82 4.08 7.31
N PRO A 25 4.39 4.49 8.46
CA PRO A 25 5.63 5.28 8.45
C PRO A 25 6.80 4.47 7.89
N ALA A 26 7.77 5.14 7.27
CA ALA A 26 8.99 4.49 6.78
C ALA A 26 9.94 4.15 7.94
N ASN A 27 9.67 3.02 8.60
CA ASN A 27 10.52 2.45 9.65
C ASN A 27 10.84 0.97 9.34
N LYS A 28 11.69 0.35 10.16
CA LYS A 28 12.19 -1.01 9.93
C LYS A 28 11.05 -2.03 9.86
N GLU A 29 10.09 -1.93 10.77
CA GLU A 29 8.96 -2.86 10.87
C GLU A 29 8.06 -2.77 9.62
N SER A 30 7.81 -1.55 9.13
CA SER A 30 7.01 -1.31 7.93
C SER A 30 7.74 -1.76 6.66
N LEU A 31 9.07 -1.63 6.63
CA LEU A 31 9.90 -2.17 5.55
C LEU A 31 9.84 -3.70 5.50
N GLU A 32 9.98 -4.37 6.64
CA GLU A 32 9.87 -5.84 6.74
C GLU A 32 8.48 -6.31 6.32
N HIS A 33 7.42 -5.61 6.75
CA HIS A 33 6.06 -5.90 6.34
C HIS A 33 5.87 -5.73 4.81
N ALA A 34 6.35 -4.62 4.24
CA ALA A 34 6.30 -4.39 2.79
C ALA A 34 7.07 -5.46 2.00
N ALA A 35 8.24 -5.87 2.49
CA ALA A 35 9.03 -6.94 1.88
C ALA A 35 8.26 -8.27 1.85
N ASN A 36 7.61 -8.65 2.96
CA ASN A 36 6.79 -9.85 3.02
C ASN A 36 5.62 -9.80 2.02
N ILE A 37 4.92 -8.67 1.91
CA ILE A 37 3.85 -8.49 0.91
C ILE A 37 4.38 -8.73 -0.51
N LEU A 38 5.54 -8.16 -0.84
CA LEU A 38 6.15 -8.35 -2.15
C LEU A 38 6.54 -9.82 -2.38
N LEU A 39 7.19 -10.47 -1.41
CA LEU A 39 7.61 -11.88 -1.50
C LEU A 39 6.43 -12.86 -1.64
N GLU A 40 5.28 -12.53 -1.04
CA GLU A 40 4.01 -13.26 -1.21
C GLU A 40 3.32 -12.96 -2.56
N GLY A 41 3.95 -12.13 -3.40
CA GLY A 41 3.47 -11.76 -4.72
C GLY A 41 2.37 -10.69 -4.71
N GLY A 42 2.24 -9.94 -3.61
CA GLY A 42 1.40 -8.75 -3.48
C GLY A 42 2.01 -7.51 -4.12
N VAL A 43 1.41 -6.35 -3.82
CA VAL A 43 1.84 -5.03 -4.34
C VAL A 43 1.91 -4.01 -3.20
N VAL A 44 2.85 -3.07 -3.31
CA VAL A 44 3.05 -2.01 -2.30
C VAL A 44 3.27 -0.66 -2.99
N CYS A 45 2.71 0.42 -2.44
CA CYS A 45 3.05 1.77 -2.85
C CYS A 45 4.28 2.26 -2.06
N ILE A 46 5.34 2.66 -2.75
CA ILE A 46 6.60 3.11 -2.14
C ILE A 46 6.90 4.57 -2.49
N PRO A 47 7.41 5.39 -1.55
CA PRO A 47 7.91 6.72 -1.87
C PRO A 47 9.24 6.62 -2.64
N THR A 48 9.44 7.52 -3.59
CA THR A 48 10.76 7.79 -4.19
C THR A 48 11.06 9.29 -4.13
N ASP A 49 12.22 9.70 -4.60
CA ASP A 49 12.61 11.11 -4.73
C ASP A 49 11.77 11.87 -5.78
N THR A 50 11.20 11.17 -6.76
CA THR A 50 10.44 11.76 -7.87
C THR A 50 8.93 11.62 -7.69
N VAL A 51 8.42 10.39 -7.67
CA VAL A 51 6.99 10.06 -7.58
C VAL A 51 6.78 8.79 -6.75
N TYR A 52 5.56 8.58 -6.25
CA TYR A 52 5.22 7.31 -5.64
C TYR A 52 5.15 6.21 -6.71
N GLY A 53 5.77 5.06 -6.43
CA GLY A 53 5.76 3.89 -7.31
C GLY A 53 4.86 2.78 -6.75
N ILE A 54 4.13 2.09 -7.62
CA ILE A 54 3.47 0.82 -7.29
C ILE A 54 4.46 -0.30 -7.60
N ALA A 55 4.90 -1.00 -6.56
CA ALA A 55 5.92 -2.05 -6.64
C ALA A 55 5.30 -3.44 -6.59
N ALA A 56 5.88 -4.36 -7.35
CA ALA A 56 5.62 -5.80 -7.36
C ALA A 56 6.95 -6.55 -7.62
N ILE A 57 7.02 -7.85 -7.31
CA ILE A 57 8.20 -8.66 -7.64
C ILE A 57 8.30 -8.86 -9.15
N ALA A 58 9.36 -8.31 -9.75
CA ALA A 58 9.56 -8.28 -11.20
C ALA A 58 9.77 -9.66 -11.82
N THR A 59 10.30 -10.63 -11.07
CA THR A 59 10.51 -12.00 -11.54
C THR A 59 9.23 -12.85 -11.50
N TYR A 60 8.14 -12.35 -10.91
CA TYR A 60 6.86 -13.04 -10.81
C TYR A 60 5.83 -12.39 -11.73
N ALA A 61 5.57 -13.02 -12.88
CA ALA A 61 4.64 -12.48 -13.87
C ALA A 61 3.23 -12.21 -13.30
N GLU A 62 2.73 -13.05 -12.38
CA GLU A 62 1.44 -12.82 -11.70
C GLU A 62 1.45 -11.56 -10.82
N SER A 63 2.56 -11.24 -10.18
CA SER A 63 2.69 -10.03 -9.36
C SER A 63 2.74 -8.78 -10.23
N VAL A 64 3.47 -8.83 -11.34
CA VAL A 64 3.51 -7.73 -12.33
C VAL A 64 2.13 -7.48 -12.91
N ARG A 65 1.35 -8.53 -13.24
CA ARG A 65 -0.04 -8.41 -13.70
C ARG A 65 -0.97 -7.69 -12.72
N LYS A 66 -0.65 -7.62 -11.41
CA LYS A 66 -1.47 -6.88 -10.44
C LYS A 66 -1.25 -5.36 -10.49
N VAL A 67 -0.20 -4.91 -11.17
CA VAL A 67 0.15 -3.49 -11.33
C VAL A 67 -0.50 -2.87 -12.57
N PHE A 68 -0.82 -3.69 -13.59
CA PHE A 68 -1.40 -3.29 -14.88
C PHE A 68 -2.87 -3.69 -14.97
#